data_AF-A0A9D7LAU8-F1
#
_entry.id   AF-A0A9D7LAU8-F1
#
_cell.length_a   1.000
_cell.length_b   1.000
_cell.length_c   1.000
_cell.angle_alpha   90.00
_cell.angle_beta   90.00
_cell.angle_gamma   90.00
#
_symmetry.space_group_name_H-M   'P 1'
#
loop_
_entity.id
_entity.type
_entity.pdbx_description
1 polymer ?
#
loop_
_entity_poly.entity_id
_entity_poly.type
_entity_poly.pdbx_seq_one_letter_code
_entity_poly.pdbx_strand_id
1 'polypeptide(L)'
;LKPIDDFRGRFTGKPDHEIYAWAKERYWARCSRDVIVWLGGVHGTQLMPACADFGMLKQGFCSDLSNRRTDTQEYELTKSLYAEMKPLGQVWGWHSYKKDMEEEMTSLLSSYALTSDGLNTMPNTSFLVHVPVSPGFVFKNHHNIEPGRKYVPEKKVYLALIQTDGLGIGAWLKPGRGSIPYAWEVTMKFINLSPAMLEYYYDQATPNDYFIGSLSGSSYCYPKAFPKEWLPKEIANARDLMEKLDLRVFEIMDYAGQATEAAENNLPRDIVDAYYANMPDAIGFVNGYYAANTFTVRDGRPFLSYDYYLPAGKSEAEAAADLQELALMNDARPYFLLVHVRENSDVARVKSICDKLGQDFEIVPLDVFLKMAGENPTYRERFLE
;
A
#
# COMPACT_ATOMS: atom_id res chain seq x y z
N LEU A 1 -26.36 -20.87 -26.38
CA LEU A 1 -24.90 -21.04 -26.59
C LEU A 1 -24.59 -22.53 -26.57
N LYS A 2 -23.71 -23.03 -27.46
CA LYS A 2 -23.26 -24.43 -27.41
C LYS A 2 -22.34 -24.61 -26.18
N PRO A 3 -22.53 -25.64 -25.34
CA PRO A 3 -21.63 -25.91 -24.22
C PRO A 3 -20.19 -26.11 -24.71
N ILE A 4 -19.24 -25.42 -24.06
CA ILE A 4 -17.79 -25.53 -24.37
C ILE A 4 -17.16 -26.65 -23.54
N ASP A 5 -17.48 -26.74 -22.24
CA ASP A 5 -17.04 -27.79 -21.32
C ASP A 5 -18.04 -27.92 -20.15
N ASP A 6 -18.02 -29.03 -19.42
CA ASP A 6 -18.84 -29.26 -18.22
C ASP A 6 -17.96 -29.67 -17.03
N PHE A 7 -17.77 -28.74 -16.09
CA PHE A 7 -16.95 -28.95 -14.91
C PHE A 7 -17.74 -29.45 -13.69
N ARG A 8 -19.06 -29.62 -13.79
CA ARG A 8 -19.90 -30.04 -12.67
C ARG A 8 -19.48 -31.43 -12.19
N GLY A 9 -19.23 -31.58 -10.89
CA GLY A 9 -18.86 -32.85 -10.26
C GLY A 9 -17.46 -33.39 -10.60
N ARG A 10 -16.78 -32.83 -11.60
CA ARG A 10 -15.47 -33.31 -12.08
C ARG A 10 -14.37 -33.27 -11.02
N PHE A 11 -14.43 -32.25 -10.16
CA PHE A 11 -13.42 -31.99 -9.15
C PHE A 11 -13.90 -32.28 -7.72
N THR A 12 -15.06 -32.92 -7.56
CA THR A 12 -15.60 -33.24 -6.24
C THR A 12 -14.62 -34.09 -5.44
N GLY A 13 -14.25 -33.62 -4.24
CA GLY A 13 -13.35 -34.31 -3.32
C GLY A 13 -11.87 -34.24 -3.69
N LYS A 14 -11.49 -33.54 -4.76
CA LYS A 14 -10.08 -33.34 -5.11
C LYS A 14 -9.47 -32.18 -4.31
N PRO A 15 -8.20 -32.28 -3.91
CA PRO A 15 -7.47 -31.15 -3.33
C PRO A 15 -7.15 -30.10 -4.39
N ASP A 16 -6.98 -28.85 -3.97
CA ASP A 16 -6.83 -27.71 -4.90
C ASP A 16 -5.59 -27.83 -5.79
N HIS A 17 -4.47 -28.34 -5.27
CA HIS A 17 -3.27 -28.57 -6.10
C HIS A 17 -3.53 -29.53 -7.28
N GLU A 18 -4.38 -30.57 -7.14
CA GLU A 18 -4.72 -31.45 -8.26
C GLU A 18 -5.59 -30.73 -9.30
N ILE A 19 -6.53 -29.91 -8.84
CA ILE A 19 -7.44 -29.14 -9.71
C ILE A 19 -6.63 -28.12 -10.52
N TYR A 20 -5.77 -27.35 -9.86
CA TYR A 20 -4.97 -26.33 -10.52
C TYR A 20 -3.81 -26.91 -11.33
N ALA A 21 -3.25 -28.08 -10.97
CA ALA A 21 -2.28 -28.77 -11.82
C ALA A 21 -2.92 -29.19 -13.16
N TRP A 22 -4.12 -29.77 -13.11
CA TRP A 22 -4.91 -30.08 -14.31
C TRP A 22 -5.22 -28.82 -15.13
N ALA A 23 -5.59 -27.72 -14.46
CA ALA A 23 -5.88 -26.46 -15.13
C ALA A 23 -4.62 -25.87 -15.80
N LYS A 24 -3.47 -25.94 -15.11
CA LYS A 24 -2.18 -25.50 -15.65
C LYS A 24 -1.84 -26.27 -16.93
N GLU A 25 -1.89 -27.60 -16.89
CA GLU A 25 -1.61 -28.46 -18.06
C GLU A 25 -2.49 -28.09 -19.28
N ARG A 26 -3.78 -27.83 -19.06
CA ARG A 26 -4.74 -27.63 -20.14
C ARG A 26 -4.84 -26.21 -20.67
N TYR A 27 -4.61 -25.21 -19.82
CA TYR A 27 -4.94 -23.81 -20.13
C TYR A 27 -3.74 -22.87 -20.06
N TRP A 28 -2.73 -23.14 -19.24
CA TRP A 28 -1.63 -22.19 -18.97
C TRP A 28 -0.92 -21.69 -20.22
N ALA A 29 -0.69 -22.56 -21.21
CA ALA A 29 -0.03 -22.21 -22.47
C ALA A 29 -0.77 -21.14 -23.29
N ARG A 30 -2.05 -20.88 -22.99
CA ARG A 30 -2.88 -19.86 -23.64
C ARG A 30 -3.16 -18.63 -22.76
N CYS A 31 -2.69 -18.66 -21.52
CA CYS A 31 -2.86 -17.56 -20.57
C CYS A 31 -1.78 -16.49 -20.76
N SER A 32 -2.07 -15.28 -20.31
CA SER A 32 -1.11 -14.19 -20.21
C SER A 32 0.09 -14.58 -19.33
N ARG A 33 1.22 -13.91 -19.56
CA ARG A 33 2.40 -13.90 -18.66
C ARG A 33 2.64 -12.54 -18.02
N ASP A 34 1.75 -11.58 -18.30
CA ASP A 34 1.77 -10.23 -17.74
C ASP A 34 0.78 -10.08 -16.58
N VAL A 35 -0.29 -10.89 -16.55
CA VAL A 35 -1.31 -10.90 -15.47
C VAL A 35 -1.66 -12.35 -15.07
N ILE A 36 -1.62 -12.64 -13.78
CA ILE A 36 -2.15 -13.85 -13.15
C ILE A 36 -3.15 -13.44 -12.05
N VAL A 37 -4.18 -14.24 -11.76
CA VAL A 37 -5.28 -13.83 -10.87
C VAL A 37 -5.40 -14.75 -9.66
N TRP A 38 -5.53 -14.17 -8.47
CA TRP A 38 -5.90 -14.85 -7.23
C TRP A 38 -7.35 -14.52 -6.86
N LEU A 39 -8.21 -15.55 -6.89
CA LEU A 39 -9.65 -15.46 -6.65
C LEU A 39 -10.05 -15.64 -5.18
N GLY A 40 -9.09 -15.57 -4.25
CA GLY A 40 -9.27 -15.92 -2.84
C GLY A 40 -10.15 -14.94 -2.06
N GLY A 41 -9.60 -14.41 -0.96
CA GLY A 41 -10.28 -13.58 0.04
C GLY A 41 -11.01 -14.39 1.10
N VAL A 42 -12.27 -14.03 1.40
CA VAL A 42 -13.05 -14.68 2.45
C VAL A 42 -13.34 -16.14 2.08
N HIS A 43 -12.93 -17.04 2.97
CA HIS A 43 -13.24 -18.45 2.83
C HIS A 43 -14.69 -18.77 3.20
N GLY A 44 -15.30 -19.71 2.49
CA GLY A 44 -16.60 -20.27 2.83
C GLY A 44 -17.47 -20.44 1.58
N THR A 45 -18.78 -20.38 1.76
CA THR A 45 -19.76 -20.48 0.66
C THR A 45 -20.02 -19.14 -0.03
N GLN A 46 -19.35 -18.07 0.40
CA GLN A 46 -19.50 -16.75 -0.19
C GLN A 46 -18.60 -16.63 -1.43
N LEU A 47 -19.22 -16.63 -2.61
CA LEU A 47 -18.53 -16.42 -3.87
C LEU A 47 -18.29 -14.92 -4.07
N MET A 48 -17.04 -14.46 -3.94
CA MET A 48 -16.63 -13.08 -4.21
C MET A 48 -15.56 -12.94 -5.32
N PRO A 49 -15.76 -13.49 -6.53
CA PRO A 49 -14.80 -13.47 -7.61
C PRO A 49 -14.90 -12.16 -8.40
N ALA A 50 -15.14 -11.03 -7.74
CA ALA A 50 -15.44 -9.77 -8.41
C ALA A 50 -14.30 -9.37 -9.35
N CYS A 51 -13.06 -9.67 -8.97
CA CYS A 51 -11.84 -9.45 -9.74
C CYS A 51 -11.69 -10.34 -11.00
N ALA A 52 -12.50 -11.39 -11.15
CA ALA A 52 -12.35 -12.37 -12.23
C ALA A 52 -12.63 -11.78 -13.61
N ASP A 53 -13.46 -10.73 -13.69
CA ASP A 53 -13.83 -10.08 -14.95
C ASP A 53 -12.59 -9.50 -15.67
N PHE A 54 -11.70 -8.84 -14.92
CA PHE A 54 -10.43 -8.34 -15.44
C PHE A 54 -9.48 -9.47 -15.79
N GLY A 55 -9.45 -10.54 -14.98
CA GLY A 55 -8.72 -11.75 -15.29
C GLY A 55 -9.10 -12.33 -16.64
N MET A 56 -10.41 -12.43 -16.91
CA MET A 56 -10.93 -12.89 -18.20
C MET A 56 -10.53 -11.95 -19.35
N LEU A 57 -10.66 -10.63 -19.16
CA LEU A 57 -10.27 -9.62 -20.16
C LEU A 57 -8.78 -9.75 -20.53
N LYS A 58 -7.91 -10.01 -19.55
CA LYS A 58 -6.46 -10.13 -19.72
C LYS A 58 -6.00 -11.53 -20.07
N GLN A 59 -6.92 -12.49 -20.23
CA GLN A 59 -6.59 -13.91 -20.41
C GLN A 59 -5.67 -14.43 -19.30
N GLY A 60 -5.81 -13.92 -18.08
CA GLY A 60 -5.06 -14.34 -16.91
C GLY A 60 -5.41 -15.77 -16.50
N PHE A 61 -4.46 -16.47 -15.91
CA PHE A 61 -4.73 -17.74 -15.24
C PHE A 61 -5.28 -17.44 -13.85
N CYS A 62 -6.45 -18.00 -13.52
CA CYS A 62 -7.05 -17.83 -12.20
C CYS A 62 -6.64 -18.97 -11.27
N SER A 63 -6.22 -18.62 -10.05
CA SER A 63 -5.82 -19.53 -8.99
C SER A 63 -6.44 -19.12 -7.65
N ASP A 64 -6.41 -20.04 -6.70
CA ASP A 64 -6.63 -19.82 -5.27
C ASP A 64 -5.67 -20.71 -4.48
N LEU A 65 -4.50 -21.02 -5.04
CA LEU A 65 -3.51 -21.85 -4.37
C LEU A 65 -2.89 -21.12 -3.18
N SER A 66 -2.54 -21.87 -2.15
CA SER A 66 -1.81 -21.36 -0.99
C SER A 66 -0.39 -20.87 -1.36
N ASN A 67 0.00 -19.75 -0.75
CA ASN A 67 1.35 -19.19 -0.74
C ASN A 67 2.13 -19.57 0.54
N ARG A 68 1.50 -20.31 1.46
CA ARG A 68 2.11 -20.76 2.71
C ARG A 68 3.09 -21.92 2.48
N ARG A 69 4.30 -21.80 3.02
CA ARG A 69 5.38 -22.81 2.85
C ARG A 69 5.01 -24.20 3.36
N THR A 70 4.20 -24.32 4.40
CA THR A 70 3.78 -25.61 4.95
C THR A 70 2.79 -26.36 4.05
N ASP A 71 2.13 -25.66 3.13
CA ASP A 71 1.16 -26.23 2.18
C ASP A 71 1.88 -26.71 0.93
N THR A 72 2.89 -27.57 1.14
CA THR A 72 3.97 -27.91 0.20
C THR A 72 3.54 -28.11 -1.27
N GLN A 73 2.46 -28.86 -1.52
CA GLN A 73 1.99 -29.15 -2.89
C GLN A 73 1.40 -27.93 -3.60
N GLU A 74 0.61 -27.12 -2.88
CA GLU A 74 0.08 -25.87 -3.43
C GLU A 74 1.18 -24.83 -3.58
N TYR A 75 2.05 -24.71 -2.58
CA TYR A 75 3.18 -23.78 -2.59
C TYR A 75 4.13 -24.00 -3.78
N GLU A 76 4.52 -25.24 -4.06
CA GLU A 76 5.38 -25.54 -5.20
C GLU A 76 4.69 -25.30 -6.54
N LEU A 77 3.37 -25.54 -6.63
CA LEU A 77 2.60 -25.22 -7.83
C LEU A 77 2.50 -23.71 -8.03
N THR A 78 2.25 -22.92 -6.97
CA THR A 78 2.26 -21.46 -6.98
C THR A 78 3.60 -20.92 -7.46
N LYS A 79 4.72 -21.39 -6.89
CA LYS A 79 6.08 -21.05 -7.34
C LYS A 79 6.28 -21.34 -8.83
N SER A 80 5.81 -22.50 -9.29
CA SER A 80 5.93 -22.87 -10.71
C SER A 80 5.13 -21.95 -11.64
N LEU A 81 4.04 -21.35 -11.17
CA LEU A 81 3.26 -20.38 -11.94
C LEU A 81 3.99 -19.03 -11.98
N TYR A 82 4.44 -18.54 -10.82
CA TYR A 82 5.17 -17.27 -10.72
C TYR A 82 6.51 -17.29 -11.47
N ALA A 83 7.24 -18.40 -11.43
CA ALA A 83 8.51 -18.55 -12.16
C ALA A 83 8.38 -18.41 -13.68
N GLU A 84 7.18 -18.64 -14.23
CA GLU A 84 6.92 -18.52 -15.68
C GLU A 84 6.33 -17.15 -16.06
N MET A 85 5.97 -16.30 -15.09
CA MET A 85 5.51 -14.93 -15.34
C MET A 85 6.67 -14.04 -15.79
N LYS A 86 6.35 -12.98 -16.51
CA LYS A 86 7.33 -11.94 -16.83
C LYS A 86 7.62 -11.12 -15.57
N PRO A 87 8.89 -10.76 -15.30
CA PRO A 87 9.23 -9.79 -14.26
C PRO A 87 8.42 -8.50 -14.42
N LEU A 88 8.06 -7.90 -13.28
CA LEU A 88 7.15 -6.75 -13.16
C LEU A 88 5.71 -7.04 -13.62
N GLY A 89 5.36 -8.32 -13.76
CA GLY A 89 4.00 -8.79 -14.00
C GLY A 89 3.09 -8.61 -12.77
N GLN A 90 1.79 -8.64 -13.03
CA GLN A 90 0.76 -8.36 -12.05
C GLN A 90 0.15 -9.65 -11.49
N VAL A 91 0.13 -9.77 -10.17
CA VAL A 91 -0.76 -10.69 -9.46
C VAL A 91 -2.00 -9.91 -9.07
N TRP A 92 -3.12 -10.21 -9.73
CA TRP A 92 -4.38 -9.49 -9.58
C TRP A 92 -5.31 -10.22 -8.60
N GLY A 93 -5.96 -9.49 -7.70
CA GLY A 93 -6.83 -10.08 -6.68
C GLY A 93 -6.08 -10.42 -5.40
N TRP A 94 -6.65 -11.30 -4.57
CA TRP A 94 -6.17 -11.47 -3.19
C TRP A 94 -6.10 -12.93 -2.74
N HIS A 95 -5.18 -13.21 -1.82
CA HIS A 95 -5.02 -14.51 -1.19
C HIS A 95 -6.24 -14.90 -0.34
N SER A 96 -6.38 -16.19 -0.01
CA SER A 96 -7.45 -16.64 0.87
C SER A 96 -7.00 -16.66 2.32
N TYR A 97 -7.70 -15.93 3.20
CA TYR A 97 -7.38 -15.88 4.64
C TYR A 97 -7.52 -17.23 5.38
N LYS A 98 -8.02 -18.29 4.74
CA LYS A 98 -7.95 -19.66 5.29
C LYS A 98 -6.61 -20.34 4.98
N LYS A 99 -6.02 -20.05 3.83
CA LYS A 99 -4.90 -20.79 3.26
C LYS A 99 -3.57 -20.21 3.68
N ASP A 100 -3.45 -18.90 3.62
CA ASP A 100 -2.21 -18.17 3.81
C ASP A 100 -2.50 -16.76 4.37
N MET A 101 -1.44 -16.03 4.66
CA MET A 101 -1.49 -14.65 5.11
C MET A 101 -0.97 -13.69 4.03
N GLU A 102 -1.25 -12.41 4.22
CA GLU A 102 -0.79 -11.34 3.32
C GLU A 102 0.72 -11.37 3.14
N GLU A 103 1.47 -11.51 4.23
CA GLU A 103 2.91 -11.52 4.18
C GLU A 103 3.49 -12.74 3.47
N GLU A 104 2.77 -13.87 3.48
CA GLU A 104 3.16 -15.09 2.78
C GLU A 104 3.00 -14.91 1.26
N MET A 105 1.85 -14.38 0.81
CA MET A 105 1.59 -14.08 -0.60
C MET A 105 2.56 -12.99 -1.12
N THR A 106 2.62 -11.84 -0.43
CA THR A 106 3.37 -10.68 -0.89
C THR A 106 4.87 -10.94 -0.88
N SER A 107 5.41 -11.67 0.12
CA SER A 107 6.81 -12.10 0.08
C SER A 107 7.10 -13.03 -1.09
N LEU A 108 6.21 -13.99 -1.36
CA LEU A 108 6.42 -14.96 -2.43
C LEU A 108 6.39 -14.30 -3.81
N LEU A 109 5.35 -13.53 -4.14
CA LEU A 109 5.26 -12.85 -5.43
C LEU A 109 6.40 -11.85 -5.64
N SER A 110 6.81 -11.15 -4.57
CA SER A 110 7.92 -10.18 -4.64
C SER A 110 9.23 -10.88 -5.00
N SER A 111 9.47 -12.10 -4.49
CA SER A 111 10.67 -12.88 -4.82
C SER A 111 10.80 -13.28 -6.30
N TYR A 112 9.72 -13.17 -7.07
CA TYR A 112 9.69 -13.37 -8.52
C TYR A 112 9.61 -12.04 -9.30
N ALA A 113 9.89 -10.92 -8.64
CA ALA A 113 9.74 -9.56 -9.18
C ALA A 113 8.32 -9.25 -9.67
N LEU A 114 7.29 -9.82 -9.06
CA LEU A 114 5.89 -9.52 -9.37
C LEU A 114 5.33 -8.49 -8.38
N THR A 115 4.27 -7.80 -8.78
CA THR A 115 3.54 -6.85 -7.91
C THR A 115 2.10 -7.30 -7.71
N SER A 116 1.55 -7.12 -6.52
CA SER A 116 0.15 -7.38 -6.19
C SER A 116 -0.72 -6.17 -6.47
N ASP A 117 -1.89 -6.39 -7.06
CA ASP A 117 -2.86 -5.34 -7.37
C ASP A 117 -4.30 -5.81 -7.18
N GLY A 118 -5.11 -4.95 -6.57
CA GLY A 118 -6.54 -5.17 -6.43
C GLY A 118 -6.91 -6.26 -5.43
N LEU A 119 -8.07 -6.11 -4.81
CA LEU A 119 -8.62 -7.16 -3.94
C LEU A 119 -9.43 -8.15 -4.76
N ASN A 120 -9.63 -9.36 -4.23
CA ASN A 120 -10.52 -10.36 -4.83
C ASN A 120 -11.95 -9.80 -5.03
N THR A 121 -12.35 -8.85 -4.17
CA THR A 121 -13.64 -8.17 -4.14
C THR A 121 -13.77 -6.98 -5.09
N MET A 122 -12.73 -6.60 -5.86
CA MET A 122 -12.78 -5.46 -6.77
C MET A 122 -13.63 -5.77 -8.03
N PRO A 123 -14.81 -5.17 -8.22
CA PRO A 123 -15.70 -5.51 -9.32
C PRO A 123 -15.47 -4.61 -10.55
N ASN A 124 -16.04 -5.03 -11.69
CA ASN A 124 -16.22 -4.21 -12.90
C ASN A 124 -14.93 -3.61 -13.49
N THR A 125 -13.76 -4.14 -13.15
CA THR A 125 -12.50 -3.59 -13.64
C THR A 125 -12.37 -3.77 -15.15
N SER A 126 -12.94 -4.84 -15.72
CA SER A 126 -13.02 -5.03 -17.17
C SER A 126 -13.82 -3.95 -17.90
N PHE A 127 -14.73 -3.26 -17.19
CA PHE A 127 -15.46 -2.10 -17.69
C PHE A 127 -14.71 -0.79 -17.38
N LEU A 128 -14.25 -0.62 -16.14
CA LEU A 128 -13.64 0.63 -15.66
C LEU A 128 -12.34 1.01 -16.41
N VAL A 129 -11.58 0.02 -16.89
CA VAL A 129 -10.39 0.27 -17.74
C VAL A 129 -10.73 1.00 -19.05
N HIS A 130 -12.00 1.01 -19.46
CA HIS A 130 -12.49 1.67 -20.67
C HIS A 130 -13.19 3.00 -20.38
N VAL A 131 -13.26 3.41 -19.11
CA VAL A 131 -13.85 4.70 -18.71
C VAL A 131 -12.73 5.68 -18.43
N PRO A 132 -12.36 6.55 -19.40
CA PRO A 132 -11.30 7.53 -19.21
C PRO A 132 -11.75 8.61 -18.22
N VAL A 133 -10.78 9.42 -17.79
CA VAL A 133 -11.09 10.69 -17.12
C VAL A 133 -11.81 11.66 -18.07
N SER A 134 -12.48 12.65 -17.51
CA SER A 134 -13.11 13.74 -18.24
C SER A 134 -12.11 14.46 -19.16
N PRO A 135 -12.54 14.93 -20.34
CA PRO A 135 -11.65 15.62 -21.28
C PRO A 135 -10.94 16.82 -20.63
N GLY A 136 -9.62 16.84 -20.69
CA GLY A 136 -8.79 17.92 -20.13
C GLY A 136 -8.58 17.84 -18.62
N PHE A 137 -9.03 16.77 -17.95
CA PHE A 137 -8.76 16.56 -16.53
C PHE A 137 -7.25 16.43 -16.28
N VAL A 138 -6.76 17.11 -15.25
CA VAL A 138 -5.37 17.07 -14.81
C VAL A 138 -5.36 16.78 -13.32
N PHE A 139 -4.71 15.69 -12.92
CA PHE A 139 -4.52 15.37 -11.51
C PHE A 139 -3.69 16.46 -10.83
N LYS A 140 -4.26 17.07 -9.80
CA LYS A 140 -3.63 18.10 -8.97
C LYS A 140 -3.87 17.82 -7.50
N ASN A 141 -2.79 17.82 -6.73
CA ASN A 141 -2.81 17.55 -5.32
C ASN A 141 -2.79 18.87 -4.52
N HIS A 142 -3.18 18.84 -3.25
CA HIS A 142 -3.18 20.00 -2.37
C HIS A 142 -1.83 20.21 -1.70
N HIS A 143 -0.87 20.81 -2.43
CA HIS A 143 0.44 21.17 -1.85
C HIS A 143 0.29 22.38 -0.90
N ASN A 144 0.70 22.19 0.35
CA ASN A 144 0.73 23.21 1.41
C ASN A 144 2.09 23.89 1.54
N ILE A 145 3.11 23.32 0.89
CA ILE A 145 4.45 23.90 0.82
C ILE A 145 4.57 24.95 -0.30
N GLU A 146 5.09 26.12 0.05
CA GLU A 146 5.32 27.24 -0.86
C GLU A 146 6.81 27.38 -1.18
N PRO A 147 7.19 27.52 -2.47
CA PRO A 147 8.58 27.76 -2.85
C PRO A 147 9.18 28.98 -2.14
N GLY A 148 10.36 28.80 -1.53
CA GLY A 148 11.10 29.87 -0.84
C GLY A 148 10.60 30.23 0.56
N ARG A 149 9.43 29.71 0.98
CA ARG A 149 8.94 29.85 2.35
C ARG A 149 9.73 28.93 3.28
N LYS A 150 10.14 29.45 4.44
CA LYS A 150 10.77 28.67 5.50
C LYS A 150 9.71 28.12 6.46
N TYR A 151 9.88 26.88 6.87
CA TYR A 151 9.00 26.20 7.81
C TYR A 151 9.81 25.88 9.07
N VAL A 152 9.83 26.83 10.01
CA VAL A 152 10.60 26.69 11.26
C VAL A 152 9.66 26.20 12.36
N PRO A 153 9.84 24.97 12.87
CA PRO A 153 8.99 24.41 13.92
C PRO A 153 9.27 25.05 15.28
N GLU A 154 8.23 25.12 16.11
CA GLU A 154 8.33 25.44 17.54
C GLU A 154 8.76 24.22 18.35
N LYS A 155 8.91 24.38 19.68
CA LYS A 155 9.23 23.29 20.60
C LYS A 155 7.99 22.45 20.95
N LYS A 156 7.36 21.85 19.93
CA LYS A 156 6.11 21.07 20.03
C LYS A 156 6.26 19.63 19.53
N VAL A 157 5.22 18.83 19.72
CA VAL A 157 5.02 17.55 19.04
C VAL A 157 4.13 17.79 17.83
N TYR A 158 4.68 17.63 16.64
CA TYR A 158 3.92 17.69 15.40
C TYR A 158 3.38 16.30 15.07
N LEU A 159 2.11 16.21 14.71
CA LEU A 159 1.48 15.00 14.19
C LEU A 159 1.21 15.14 12.70
N ALA A 160 1.50 14.09 11.94
CA ALA A 160 0.93 13.87 10.63
C ALA A 160 0.24 12.50 10.60
N LEU A 161 -0.92 12.46 9.96
CA LEU A 161 -1.82 11.33 9.94
C LEU A 161 -1.88 10.80 8.50
N ILE A 162 -1.57 9.53 8.30
CA ILE A 162 -1.66 8.87 7.01
C ILE A 162 -2.67 7.75 7.11
N GLN A 163 -3.71 7.82 6.29
CA GLN A 163 -4.64 6.71 6.15
C GLN A 163 -4.15 5.74 5.08
N THR A 164 -3.99 4.51 5.52
CA THR A 164 -3.29 3.45 4.79
C THR A 164 -4.25 2.50 4.07
N ASP A 165 -3.67 1.52 3.37
CA ASP A 165 -4.34 0.49 2.56
C ASP A 165 -4.92 1.05 1.25
N GLY A 166 -4.65 2.31 0.92
CA GLY A 166 -5.02 2.96 -0.33
C GLY A 166 -6.46 3.49 -0.43
N LEU A 167 -6.63 4.53 -1.25
CA LEU A 167 -7.94 5.03 -1.68
C LEU A 167 -8.75 3.91 -2.37
N GLY A 168 -9.98 3.73 -1.93
CA GLY A 168 -10.86 2.63 -2.37
C GLY A 168 -11.32 1.75 -1.24
N ILE A 169 -10.62 1.75 -0.10
CA ILE A 169 -10.93 0.96 1.08
C ILE A 169 -11.18 1.90 2.26
N GLY A 170 -12.22 1.63 3.06
CA GLY A 170 -12.34 2.25 4.38
C GLY A 170 -12.97 3.66 4.41
N ALA A 171 -12.23 4.65 4.92
CA ALA A 171 -12.83 5.83 5.55
C ALA A 171 -13.08 7.08 4.69
N TRP A 172 -12.80 7.05 3.39
CA TRP A 172 -12.99 8.21 2.50
C TRP A 172 -14.39 8.84 2.58
N LEU A 173 -15.43 8.01 2.71
CA LEU A 173 -16.84 8.44 2.78
C LEU A 173 -17.37 8.53 4.21
N LYS A 174 -16.50 8.41 5.22
CA LYS A 174 -16.91 8.39 6.63
C LYS A 174 -16.90 9.81 7.23
N PRO A 175 -17.56 10.01 8.39
CA PRO A 175 -17.64 11.32 9.02
C PRO A 175 -16.28 11.93 9.36
N GLY A 176 -16.25 13.27 9.42
CA GLY A 176 -15.08 14.04 9.85
C GLY A 176 -14.06 14.35 8.75
N ARG A 177 -14.14 13.75 7.56
CA ARG A 177 -13.22 14.08 6.46
C ARG A 177 -13.24 15.59 6.17
N GLY A 178 -12.05 16.15 5.96
CA GLY A 178 -11.84 17.59 5.73
C GLY A 178 -11.82 18.45 6.99
N SER A 179 -12.04 17.89 8.19
CA SER A 179 -12.03 18.66 9.45
C SER A 179 -10.64 18.89 10.07
N ILE A 180 -9.65 18.09 9.68
CA ILE A 180 -8.24 18.19 10.07
C ILE A 180 -7.35 17.80 8.89
N PRO A 181 -6.08 18.26 8.83
CA PRO A 181 -5.12 17.79 7.82
C PRO A 181 -4.95 16.27 7.87
N TYR A 182 -4.95 15.64 6.70
CA TYR A 182 -4.98 14.19 6.59
C TYR A 182 -4.40 13.73 5.25
N ALA A 183 -3.47 12.77 5.30
CA ALA A 183 -2.88 12.20 4.09
C ALA A 183 -3.52 10.86 3.73
N TRP A 184 -3.59 10.58 2.42
CA TRP A 184 -4.20 9.36 1.88
C TRP A 184 -3.26 8.70 0.89
N GLU A 185 -3.03 7.41 1.10
CA GLU A 185 -2.35 6.54 0.15
C GLU A 185 -3.16 6.40 -1.15
N VAL A 186 -2.53 6.60 -2.30
CA VAL A 186 -3.20 6.46 -3.60
C VAL A 186 -2.84 5.13 -4.25
N THR A 187 -3.87 4.37 -4.65
CA THR A 187 -3.70 3.22 -5.56
C THR A 187 -3.34 3.72 -6.96
N MET A 188 -2.07 4.06 -7.19
CA MET A 188 -1.62 4.84 -8.34
C MET A 188 -1.96 4.20 -9.70
N LYS A 189 -1.96 2.87 -9.81
CA LYS A 189 -2.34 2.16 -11.04
C LYS A 189 -3.82 2.34 -11.42
N PHE A 190 -4.66 2.94 -10.56
CA PHE A 190 -6.02 3.35 -10.95
C PHE A 190 -6.03 4.31 -12.13
N ILE A 191 -4.93 5.03 -12.41
CA ILE A 191 -4.81 5.84 -13.62
C ILE A 191 -5.03 5.01 -14.91
N ASN A 192 -4.77 3.70 -14.87
CA ASN A 192 -5.00 2.77 -15.98
C ASN A 192 -6.15 1.79 -15.70
N LEU A 193 -6.35 1.42 -14.43
CA LEU A 193 -7.32 0.38 -14.04
C LEU A 193 -8.73 0.93 -13.82
N SER A 194 -8.83 2.11 -13.22
CA SER A 194 -10.10 2.75 -12.88
C SER A 194 -9.98 4.29 -12.95
N PRO A 195 -9.71 4.87 -14.14
CA PRO A 195 -9.33 6.28 -14.26
C PRO A 195 -10.43 7.22 -13.74
N ALA A 196 -11.69 6.93 -14.05
CA ALA A 196 -12.83 7.69 -13.56
C ALA A 196 -12.99 7.65 -12.02
N MET A 197 -12.60 6.54 -11.38
CA MET A 197 -12.60 6.47 -9.91
C MET A 197 -11.47 7.32 -9.32
N LEU A 198 -10.30 7.35 -9.98
CA LEU A 198 -9.22 8.21 -9.54
C LEU A 198 -9.59 9.69 -9.68
N GLU A 199 -10.20 10.09 -10.80
CA GLU A 199 -10.76 11.44 -10.97
C GLU A 199 -11.76 11.79 -9.86
N TYR A 200 -12.68 10.88 -9.51
CA TYR A 200 -13.63 11.09 -8.42
C TYR A 200 -12.95 11.47 -7.10
N TYR A 201 -11.84 10.81 -6.73
CA TYR A 201 -11.12 11.15 -5.50
C TYR A 201 -10.49 12.55 -5.56
N TYR A 202 -9.90 12.92 -6.70
CA TYR A 202 -9.27 14.23 -6.89
C TYR A 202 -10.30 15.36 -6.95
N ASP A 203 -11.42 15.17 -7.65
CA ASP A 203 -12.50 16.16 -7.74
C ASP A 203 -13.16 16.41 -6.38
N GLN A 204 -13.27 15.38 -5.55
CA GLN A 204 -13.86 15.49 -4.22
C GLN A 204 -12.87 15.96 -3.15
N ALA A 205 -11.56 15.99 -3.41
CA ALA A 205 -10.55 16.31 -2.41
C ALA A 205 -10.83 17.67 -1.73
N THR A 206 -10.75 17.69 -0.40
CA THR A 206 -10.84 18.92 0.39
C THR A 206 -9.45 19.54 0.55
N PRO A 207 -9.33 20.84 0.91
CA PRO A 207 -8.03 21.45 1.16
C PRO A 207 -7.18 20.78 2.25
N ASN A 208 -7.79 19.92 3.08
CA ASN A 208 -7.10 19.16 4.13
C ASN A 208 -6.72 17.74 3.70
N ASP A 209 -7.13 17.29 2.50
CA ASP A 209 -6.76 15.99 1.95
C ASP A 209 -5.44 16.12 1.17
N TYR A 210 -4.43 15.32 1.53
CA TYR A 210 -3.14 15.26 0.83
C TYR A 210 -2.87 13.87 0.29
N PHE A 211 -2.57 13.74 -1.01
CA PHE A 211 -2.33 12.44 -1.62
C PHE A 211 -0.86 12.06 -1.66
N ILE A 212 -0.55 10.78 -1.41
CA ILE A 212 0.80 10.20 -1.48
C ILE A 212 0.85 8.94 -2.34
N GLY A 213 2.01 8.65 -2.91
CA GLY A 213 2.26 7.32 -3.48
C GLY A 213 2.60 6.33 -2.37
N SER A 214 2.27 5.05 -2.55
CA SER A 214 2.36 4.06 -1.47
C SER A 214 2.56 2.62 -1.95
N LEU A 215 2.80 1.73 -0.99
CA LEU A 215 2.95 0.28 -1.14
C LEU A 215 4.13 -0.14 -2.03
N SER A 216 5.28 0.49 -1.82
CA SER A 216 6.62 0.02 -2.18
C SER A 216 6.93 -0.22 -3.67
N GLY A 217 6.11 0.28 -4.58
CA GLY A 217 6.41 0.28 -6.01
C GLY A 217 5.33 0.99 -6.77
N SER A 218 5.25 0.72 -8.07
CA SER A 218 4.05 1.06 -8.85
C SER A 218 2.81 0.34 -8.32
N SER A 219 2.99 -0.75 -7.57
CA SER A 219 1.97 -1.37 -6.73
C SER A 219 2.58 -2.24 -5.62
N TYR A 220 1.75 -2.97 -4.89
CA TYR A 220 2.13 -3.63 -3.65
C TYR A 220 3.17 -4.73 -3.85
N CYS A 221 4.32 -4.56 -3.20
CA CYS A 221 5.39 -5.55 -3.12
C CYS A 221 6.25 -5.30 -1.87
N TYR A 222 7.15 -6.23 -1.56
CA TYR A 222 8.12 -6.10 -0.47
C TYR A 222 9.55 -5.96 -1.03
N PRO A 223 10.14 -4.75 -1.01
CA PRO A 223 11.49 -4.49 -1.50
C PRO A 223 12.59 -5.42 -0.97
N LYS A 224 12.50 -5.89 0.29
CA LYS A 224 13.42 -6.85 0.93
C LYS A 224 13.37 -8.23 0.27
N ALA A 225 12.21 -8.63 -0.26
CA ALA A 225 12.05 -9.86 -1.02
C ALA A 225 12.24 -9.65 -2.53
N PHE A 226 12.14 -8.42 -3.02
CA PHE A 226 12.19 -8.10 -4.45
C PHE A 226 13.61 -8.25 -5.03
N PRO A 227 13.80 -8.92 -6.17
CA PRO A 227 15.10 -9.04 -6.81
C PRO A 227 15.75 -7.68 -7.11
N LYS A 228 16.99 -7.51 -6.65
CA LYS A 228 17.76 -6.24 -6.75
C LYS A 228 17.90 -5.72 -8.18
N GLU A 229 17.92 -6.61 -9.17
CA GLU A 229 18.02 -6.23 -10.58
C GLU A 229 16.75 -5.56 -11.13
N TRP A 230 15.59 -5.85 -10.54
CA TRP A 230 14.29 -5.33 -10.98
C TRP A 230 13.77 -4.18 -10.11
N LEU A 231 14.19 -4.11 -8.84
CA LEU A 231 13.72 -3.09 -7.89
C LEU A 231 13.89 -1.64 -8.41
N PRO A 232 15.04 -1.21 -8.97
CA PRO A 232 15.17 0.16 -9.50
C PRO A 232 14.15 0.46 -10.60
N LYS A 233 13.84 -0.52 -11.45
CA LYS A 233 12.85 -0.34 -12.52
C LYS A 233 11.45 -0.21 -11.95
N GLU A 234 11.13 -0.94 -10.90
CA GLU A 234 9.83 -0.84 -10.23
C GLU A 234 9.65 0.49 -9.48
N ILE A 235 10.69 0.98 -8.82
CA ILE A 235 10.70 2.31 -8.20
C ILE A 235 10.55 3.41 -9.27
N ALA A 236 11.21 3.27 -10.42
CA ALA A 236 11.04 4.20 -11.54
C ALA A 236 9.61 4.18 -12.11
N ASN A 237 8.98 3.01 -12.21
CA ASN A 237 7.57 2.91 -12.61
C ASN A 237 6.65 3.66 -11.62
N ALA A 238 6.93 3.56 -10.31
CA ALA A 238 6.23 4.36 -9.29
C ALA A 238 6.45 5.86 -9.48
N ARG A 239 7.71 6.30 -9.68
CA ARG A 239 8.04 7.70 -9.93
C ARG A 239 7.23 8.27 -11.10
N ASP A 240 7.15 7.53 -12.21
CA ASP A 240 6.40 7.95 -13.40
C ASP A 240 4.89 8.11 -13.13
N LEU A 241 4.34 7.31 -12.21
CA LEU A 241 2.95 7.46 -11.75
C LEU A 241 2.81 8.66 -10.83
N MET A 242 3.73 8.85 -9.88
CA MET A 242 3.74 10.01 -8.98
C MET A 242 3.77 11.32 -9.77
N GLU A 243 4.58 11.41 -10.82
CA GLU A 243 4.66 12.59 -11.69
C GLU A 243 3.31 12.90 -12.36
N LYS A 244 2.63 11.87 -12.88
CA LYS A 244 1.30 12.01 -13.52
C LYS A 244 0.18 12.37 -12.54
N LEU A 245 0.34 11.99 -11.28
CA LEU A 245 -0.64 12.13 -10.22
C LEU A 245 -0.35 13.32 -9.29
N ASP A 246 0.70 14.09 -9.57
CA ASP A 246 1.12 15.24 -8.74
C ASP A 246 1.41 14.85 -7.27
N LEU A 247 2.03 13.69 -7.09
CA LEU A 247 2.42 13.14 -5.78
C LEU A 247 3.90 13.46 -5.51
N ARG A 248 4.22 13.91 -4.30
CA ARG A 248 5.60 14.28 -3.91
C ARG A 248 6.16 13.50 -2.72
N VAL A 249 5.33 12.70 -2.07
CA VAL A 249 5.70 11.85 -0.93
C VAL A 249 5.43 10.41 -1.32
N PHE A 250 6.32 9.50 -0.89
CA PHE A 250 6.18 8.08 -1.15
C PHE A 250 6.30 7.26 0.13
N GLU A 251 5.38 6.33 0.33
CA GLU A 251 5.31 5.40 1.45
C GLU A 251 5.86 4.02 1.05
N ILE A 252 6.69 3.45 1.91
CA ILE A 252 7.37 2.17 1.71
C ILE A 252 6.99 1.21 2.82
N MET A 253 6.21 0.22 2.45
CA MET A 253 5.81 -0.90 3.28
C MET A 253 6.68 -2.11 2.99
N ASP A 254 7.29 -2.67 4.03
CA ASP A 254 7.94 -3.97 3.91
C ASP A 254 7.82 -4.76 5.20
N TYR A 255 7.11 -5.88 5.08
CA TYR A 255 6.81 -6.77 6.17
C TYR A 255 7.21 -8.22 5.82
N ALA A 256 8.18 -8.37 4.92
CA ALA A 256 8.67 -9.68 4.52
C ALA A 256 9.29 -10.43 5.72
N GLY A 257 8.80 -11.65 5.98
CA GLY A 257 9.49 -12.65 6.79
C GLY A 257 9.01 -12.87 8.22
N GLN A 258 8.10 -12.05 8.80
CA GLN A 258 7.50 -12.33 10.12
C GLN A 258 6.07 -11.78 10.22
N ALA A 259 5.13 -12.60 10.73
CA ALA A 259 3.69 -12.37 10.76
C ALA A 259 3.15 -11.83 12.12
N THR A 260 3.81 -10.82 12.72
CA THR A 260 3.30 -10.19 13.96
C THR A 260 3.43 -8.66 13.98
N GLU A 261 2.70 -7.93 14.84
CA GLU A 261 2.91 -6.47 15.02
C GLU A 261 4.36 -6.11 15.38
N ALA A 262 5.11 -7.08 15.94
CA ALA A 262 6.54 -7.00 16.25
C ALA A 262 7.46 -7.39 15.08
N ALA A 263 6.91 -7.60 13.87
CA ALA A 263 7.74 -7.95 12.73
C ALA A 263 8.70 -6.82 12.37
N GLU A 264 9.73 -7.20 11.63
CA GLU A 264 10.76 -6.29 11.17
C GLU A 264 10.21 -5.39 10.04
N ASN A 265 9.76 -4.18 10.41
CA ASN A 265 9.26 -3.15 9.49
C ASN A 265 10.38 -2.20 9.01
N ASN A 266 11.58 -2.30 9.59
CA ASN A 266 12.72 -1.48 9.21
C ASN A 266 13.28 -1.91 7.86
N LEU A 267 13.91 -0.96 7.17
CA LEU A 267 14.51 -1.16 5.87
C LEU A 267 16.05 -1.11 5.96
N PRO A 268 16.75 -2.00 5.25
CA PRO A 268 18.18 -1.93 5.09
C PRO A 268 18.57 -0.70 4.25
N ARG A 269 19.81 -0.25 4.44
CA ARG A 269 20.33 0.97 3.79
C ARG A 269 20.25 0.92 2.27
N ASP A 270 20.50 -0.23 1.65
CA ASP A 270 20.51 -0.38 0.19
C ASP A 270 19.12 -0.19 -0.45
N ILE A 271 18.05 -0.56 0.25
CA ILE A 271 16.67 -0.29 -0.19
C ILE A 271 16.37 1.20 -0.07
N VAL A 272 16.72 1.83 1.05
CA VAL A 272 16.54 3.29 1.21
C VAL A 272 17.32 4.05 0.14
N ASP A 273 18.56 3.63 -0.14
CA ASP A 273 19.38 4.19 -1.21
C ASP A 273 18.70 4.09 -2.58
N ALA A 274 18.05 2.96 -2.88
CA ALA A 274 17.34 2.76 -4.14
C ALA A 274 16.19 3.76 -4.32
N TYR A 275 15.40 4.05 -3.28
CA TYR A 275 14.33 5.06 -3.35
C TYR A 275 14.86 6.47 -3.54
N TYR A 276 15.89 6.88 -2.77
CA TYR A 276 16.50 8.20 -2.95
C TYR A 276 17.06 8.40 -4.35
N ALA A 277 17.70 7.38 -4.92
CA ALA A 277 18.32 7.42 -6.25
C ALA A 277 17.29 7.46 -7.38
N ASN A 278 16.18 6.72 -7.26
CA ASN A 278 15.22 6.56 -8.36
C ASN A 278 13.97 7.45 -8.22
N MET A 279 13.81 8.18 -7.11
CA MET A 279 12.77 9.20 -6.93
C MET A 279 13.38 10.56 -6.55
N PRO A 280 14.19 11.20 -7.41
CA PRO A 280 14.88 12.45 -7.06
C PRO A 280 13.93 13.61 -6.74
N ASP A 281 12.72 13.58 -7.28
CA ASP A 281 11.72 14.66 -7.15
C ASP A 281 10.83 14.53 -5.90
N ALA A 282 10.94 13.42 -5.16
CA ALA A 282 10.18 13.21 -3.93
C ALA A 282 10.72 14.12 -2.82
N ILE A 283 9.84 14.84 -2.13
CA ILE A 283 10.22 15.73 -1.02
C ILE A 283 10.54 14.99 0.27
N GLY A 284 10.12 13.73 0.38
CA GLY A 284 10.37 12.86 1.52
C GLY A 284 9.72 11.49 1.35
N PHE A 285 10.06 10.59 2.26
CA PHE A 285 9.63 9.21 2.27
C PHE A 285 9.11 8.83 3.66
N VAL A 286 8.16 7.90 3.70
CA VAL A 286 7.65 7.32 4.95
C VAL A 286 7.72 5.79 4.91
N ASN A 287 7.80 5.13 6.08
CA ASN A 287 7.97 3.67 6.13
C ASN A 287 7.24 2.98 7.30
N GLY A 288 6.67 1.82 7.01
CA GLY A 288 6.24 0.81 7.99
C GLY A 288 4.79 0.38 7.77
N TYR A 289 4.48 -0.90 8.04
CA TYR A 289 3.09 -1.33 8.23
C TYR A 289 2.65 -1.04 9.68
N TYR A 290 3.54 -1.37 10.61
CA TYR A 290 3.45 -0.98 12.02
C TYR A 290 4.49 0.10 12.34
N ALA A 291 4.68 0.39 13.63
CA ALA A 291 5.78 1.23 14.07
C ALA A 291 7.13 0.68 13.59
N ALA A 292 7.98 1.57 13.10
CA ALA A 292 9.29 1.24 12.56
C ALA A 292 10.33 2.29 12.99
N ASN A 293 11.59 2.06 12.64
CA ASN A 293 12.74 2.79 13.14
C ASN A 293 13.78 3.06 12.05
N THR A 294 13.35 3.23 10.80
CA THR A 294 14.21 3.63 9.68
C THR A 294 14.14 5.14 9.53
N PHE A 295 15.26 5.81 9.83
CA PHE A 295 15.34 7.27 9.83
C PHE A 295 16.60 7.73 9.10
N THR A 296 16.46 8.67 8.19
CA THR A 296 17.58 9.38 7.57
C THR A 296 17.09 10.70 6.97
N VAL A 297 18.01 11.60 6.65
CA VAL A 297 17.71 12.81 5.89
C VAL A 297 18.82 13.06 4.90
N ARG A 298 18.48 13.39 3.64
CA ARG A 298 19.44 13.70 2.58
C ARG A 298 18.96 14.92 1.83
N ASP A 299 19.79 15.96 1.78
CA ASP A 299 19.49 17.21 1.07
C ASP A 299 18.12 17.81 1.46
N GLY A 300 17.78 17.74 2.76
CA GLY A 300 16.51 18.22 3.30
C GLY A 300 15.28 17.33 2.99
N ARG A 301 15.48 16.15 2.40
CA ARG A 301 14.45 15.15 2.11
C ARG A 301 14.49 14.06 3.17
N PRO A 302 13.55 14.03 4.13
CA PRO A 302 13.56 13.05 5.20
C PRO A 302 13.04 11.69 4.74
N PHE A 303 13.48 10.64 5.41
CA PHE A 303 12.91 9.30 5.39
C PHE A 303 12.52 8.99 6.84
N LEU A 304 11.22 8.85 7.12
CA LEU A 304 10.70 8.68 8.47
C LEU A 304 9.85 7.43 8.59
N SER A 305 10.11 6.61 9.59
CA SER A 305 9.19 5.54 9.94
C SER A 305 7.97 6.04 10.72
N TYR A 306 6.88 5.30 10.66
CA TYR A 306 5.75 5.49 11.57
C TYR A 306 6.18 5.26 13.02
N ASP A 307 5.78 6.16 13.91
CA ASP A 307 5.96 6.01 15.36
C ASP A 307 4.83 5.19 15.98
N TYR A 308 3.64 5.27 15.39
CA TYR A 308 2.45 4.66 15.95
C TYR A 308 1.49 4.12 14.88
N TYR A 309 1.09 2.87 15.05
CA TYR A 309 -0.03 2.27 14.33
C TYR A 309 -1.29 2.45 15.16
N LEU A 310 -2.28 3.18 14.63
CA LEU A 310 -3.58 3.42 15.25
C LEU A 310 -4.57 2.33 14.82
N PRO A 311 -4.87 1.33 15.67
CA PRO A 311 -5.86 0.30 15.35
C PRO A 311 -7.27 0.90 15.45
N ALA A 312 -8.19 0.46 14.59
CA ALA A 312 -9.57 0.95 14.64
C ALA A 312 -10.34 0.51 15.90
N GLY A 313 -9.99 -0.66 16.46
CA GLY A 313 -10.66 -1.20 17.65
C GLY A 313 -10.21 -0.59 18.97
N LYS A 314 -9.09 0.13 19.02
CA LYS A 314 -8.57 0.75 20.25
C LYS A 314 -9.46 1.91 20.69
N SER A 315 -9.70 2.09 21.99
CA SER A 315 -10.53 3.23 22.44
C SER A 315 -9.82 4.56 22.19
N GLU A 316 -10.59 5.65 22.06
CA GLU A 316 -10.01 6.98 21.84
C GLU A 316 -9.12 7.44 23.00
N ALA A 317 -9.49 7.07 24.24
CA ALA A 317 -8.75 7.43 25.43
C ALA A 317 -7.40 6.70 25.50
N GLU A 318 -7.38 5.40 25.19
CA GLU A 318 -6.13 4.62 25.13
C GLU A 318 -5.23 5.10 24.00
N ALA A 319 -5.78 5.34 22.81
CA ALA A 319 -4.99 5.87 21.69
C ALA A 319 -4.40 7.25 21.99
N ALA A 320 -5.13 8.13 22.67
CA ALA A 320 -4.60 9.42 23.11
C ALA A 320 -3.49 9.26 24.17
N ALA A 321 -3.67 8.33 25.12
CA ALA A 321 -2.67 8.03 26.13
C ALA A 321 -1.37 7.49 25.52
N ASP A 322 -1.46 6.60 24.51
CA ASP A 322 -0.30 6.06 23.81
C ASP A 322 0.52 7.18 23.12
N LEU A 323 -0.16 8.10 22.43
CA LEU A 323 0.48 9.24 21.77
C LEU A 323 1.13 10.20 22.78
N GLN A 324 0.50 10.39 23.95
CA GLN A 324 1.06 11.16 25.06
C GLN A 324 2.29 10.48 25.65
N GLU A 325 2.26 9.16 25.84
CA GLU A 325 3.38 8.39 26.34
C GLU A 325 4.58 8.44 25.37
N LEU A 326 4.36 8.28 24.07
CA LEU A 326 5.40 8.45 23.05
C LEU A 326 6.05 9.84 23.12
N ALA A 327 5.25 10.89 23.30
CA ALA A 327 5.76 12.26 23.45
C ALA A 327 6.52 12.50 24.76
N LEU A 328 6.22 11.75 25.82
CA LEU A 328 6.96 11.80 27.09
C LEU A 328 8.27 11.02 27.02
N MET A 329 8.28 9.89 26.31
CA MET A 329 9.46 9.04 26.13
C MET A 329 10.53 9.71 25.25
N ASN A 330 10.12 10.52 24.28
CA ASN A 330 11.02 11.30 23.45
C ASN A 330 11.00 12.77 23.90
N ASP A 331 12.04 13.24 24.57
CA ASP A 331 12.14 14.62 25.08
C ASP A 331 12.66 15.63 24.04
N ALA A 332 13.16 15.16 22.89
CA ALA A 332 13.65 16.04 21.83
C ALA A 332 12.51 16.84 21.20
N ARG A 333 12.75 18.13 20.93
CA ARG A 333 11.76 19.03 20.31
C ARG A 333 12.39 19.86 19.18
N PRO A 334 11.69 20.05 18.04
CA PRO A 334 10.39 19.47 17.69
C PRO A 334 10.41 17.94 17.62
N TYR A 335 9.32 17.29 18.03
CA TYR A 335 9.14 15.86 17.80
C TYR A 335 8.18 15.69 16.63
N PHE A 336 8.62 14.95 15.61
CA PHE A 336 7.82 14.61 14.43
C PHE A 336 7.24 13.21 14.64
N LEU A 337 6.01 13.14 15.18
CA LEU A 337 5.31 11.89 15.49
C LEU A 337 4.40 11.52 14.31
N LEU A 338 4.79 10.52 13.52
CA LEU A 338 4.04 10.06 12.37
C LEU A 338 3.10 8.90 12.73
N VAL A 339 1.84 9.00 12.33
CA VAL A 339 0.78 8.04 12.69
C VAL A 339 0.27 7.32 11.45
N HIS A 340 0.39 5.99 11.46
CA HIS A 340 -0.27 5.08 10.53
C HIS A 340 -1.71 4.86 11.00
N VAL A 341 -2.69 5.31 10.23
CA VAL A 341 -4.11 5.17 10.57
C VAL A 341 -4.75 4.05 9.78
N ARG A 342 -5.21 3.02 10.49
CA ARG A 342 -5.90 1.87 9.91
C ARG A 342 -7.13 2.31 9.11
N GLU A 343 -7.31 1.76 7.92
CA GLU A 343 -8.28 2.15 6.87
C GLU A 343 -9.74 2.24 7.32
N ASN A 344 -10.14 1.45 8.32
CA ASN A 344 -11.48 1.46 8.87
C ASN A 344 -11.68 2.43 10.06
N SER A 345 -10.66 3.21 10.44
CA SER A 345 -10.80 4.34 11.37
C SER A 345 -11.30 5.57 10.63
N ASP A 346 -12.44 6.13 11.04
CA ASP A 346 -12.92 7.39 10.47
C ASP A 346 -12.20 8.63 11.02
N VAL A 347 -12.20 9.71 10.22
CA VAL A 347 -11.48 10.95 10.54
C VAL A 347 -12.10 11.64 11.76
N ALA A 348 -13.40 11.49 12.00
CA ALA A 348 -14.05 12.03 13.21
C ALA A 348 -13.49 11.41 14.49
N ARG A 349 -13.30 10.09 14.52
CA ARG A 349 -12.64 9.38 15.63
C ARG A 349 -11.20 9.85 15.80
N VAL A 350 -10.43 9.93 14.71
CA VAL A 350 -9.02 10.37 14.78
C VAL A 350 -8.93 11.80 15.32
N LYS A 351 -9.80 12.70 14.85
CA LYS A 351 -9.90 14.05 15.40
C LYS A 351 -10.21 14.04 16.90
N SER A 352 -11.18 13.24 17.35
CA SER A 352 -11.53 13.15 18.77
C SER A 352 -10.37 12.66 19.62
N ILE A 353 -9.51 11.77 19.10
CA ILE A 353 -8.27 11.35 19.75
C ILE A 353 -7.31 12.54 19.86
N CYS A 354 -7.05 13.24 18.75
CA CYS A 354 -6.12 14.37 18.74
C CYS A 354 -6.57 15.53 19.64
N ASP A 355 -7.87 15.80 19.73
CA ASP A 355 -8.45 16.82 20.60
C ASP A 355 -8.15 16.57 22.11
N LYS A 356 -7.76 15.33 22.49
CA LYS A 356 -7.40 14.95 23.87
C LYS A 356 -5.92 15.13 24.20
N LEU A 357 -5.06 15.38 23.20
CA LEU A 357 -3.60 15.35 23.40
C LEU A 357 -3.07 16.58 24.15
N GLY A 358 -3.75 17.72 24.04
CA GLY A 358 -3.37 18.97 24.70
C GLY A 358 -2.63 19.95 23.78
N GLN A 359 -2.14 21.05 24.36
CA GLN A 359 -1.66 22.23 23.62
C GLN A 359 -0.25 22.06 23.02
N ASP A 360 0.51 21.09 23.55
CA ASP A 360 1.87 20.78 23.09
C ASP A 360 1.89 20.00 21.77
N PHE A 361 0.73 19.52 21.32
CA PHE A 361 0.55 18.76 20.09
C PHE A 361 -0.06 19.64 18.99
N GLU A 362 0.42 19.47 17.77
CA GLU A 362 -0.06 20.21 16.60
C GLU A 362 -0.21 19.27 15.40
N ILE A 363 -1.43 19.12 14.88
CA ILE A 363 -1.67 18.36 13.66
C ILE A 363 -1.34 19.26 12.46
N VAL A 364 -0.52 18.78 11.55
CA VAL A 364 -0.10 19.51 10.36
C VAL A 364 -0.26 18.66 9.09
N PRO A 365 -0.41 19.29 7.91
CA PRO A 365 -0.34 18.56 6.65
C PRO A 365 0.98 17.81 6.50
N LEU A 366 0.95 16.61 5.90
CA LEU A 366 2.12 15.72 5.81
C LEU A 366 3.30 16.34 5.05
N ASP A 367 3.06 17.12 4.00
CA ASP A 367 4.12 17.77 3.25
C ASP A 367 4.82 18.88 4.07
N VAL A 368 4.06 19.63 4.89
CA VAL A 368 4.62 20.58 5.85
C VAL A 368 5.39 19.85 6.96
N PHE A 369 4.84 18.75 7.47
CA PHE A 369 5.50 17.90 8.45
C PHE A 369 6.88 17.42 7.96
N LEU A 370 6.94 16.84 6.77
CA LEU A 370 8.19 16.36 6.17
C LEU A 370 9.14 17.51 5.86
N LYS A 371 8.64 18.66 5.41
CA LYS A 371 9.47 19.84 5.17
C LYS A 371 10.16 20.31 6.46
N MET A 372 9.41 20.41 7.56
CA MET A 372 9.97 20.77 8.86
C MET A 372 10.97 19.71 9.36
N ALA A 373 10.63 18.43 9.23
CA ALA A 373 11.46 17.31 9.68
C ALA A 373 12.77 17.16 8.88
N GLY A 374 12.75 17.48 7.59
CA GLY A 374 13.92 17.47 6.73
C GLY A 374 14.86 18.65 6.96
N GLU A 375 14.33 19.82 7.28
CA GLU A 375 15.12 21.04 7.54
C GLU A 375 15.60 21.15 8.99
N ASN A 376 14.89 20.53 9.93
CA ASN A 376 15.17 20.61 11.37
C ASN A 376 15.13 19.21 12.03
N PRO A 377 15.96 18.25 11.58
CA PRO A 377 15.91 16.88 12.07
C PRO A 377 16.30 16.79 13.55
N THR A 378 15.47 16.08 14.33
CA THR A 378 15.72 15.75 15.74
C THR A 378 15.90 14.25 15.98
N TYR A 379 15.72 13.44 14.94
CA TYR A 379 15.92 11.99 14.91
C TYR A 379 17.36 11.64 14.52
N ARG A 380 17.77 10.41 14.86
CA ARG A 380 19.10 9.88 14.52
C ARG A 380 19.01 8.93 13.35
N GLU A 381 20.04 8.94 12.50
CA GLU A 381 20.11 8.00 11.38
C GLU A 381 20.07 6.55 11.89
N ARG A 382 19.22 5.72 11.28
CA ARG A 382 19.05 4.30 11.61
C ARG A 382 18.49 3.53 10.41
N PHE A 383 19.01 2.32 10.22
CA PHE A 383 18.55 1.34 9.23
C PHE A 383 18.47 -0.04 9.90
N LEU A 384 17.85 -0.99 9.21
CA LEU A 384 18.02 -2.41 9.50
C LEU A 384 19.48 -2.82 9.24
N GLU A 385 20.11 -3.49 10.20
CA GLU A 385 21.49 -4.01 10.11
C GLU A 385 21.58 -5.32 9.32
#